data_AF-A0A960NJZ0-F1
#
_entry.id   AF-A0A960NJZ0-F1
#
_cell.length_a   1.000
_cell.length_b   1.000
_cell.length_c   1.000
_cell.angle_alpha   90.00
_cell.angle_beta   90.00
_cell.angle_gamma   90.00
#
_symmetry.space_group_name_H-M   'P 1'
#
loop_
_entity.id
_entity.type
_entity.pdbx_description
1 polymer ?
#
loop_
_entity_poly.entity_id
_entity_poly.type
_entity_poly.pdbx_seq_one_letter_code
_entity_poly.pdbx_strand_id
1 'polypeptide(L)'
;MKPYWIVLVVALSGFVIGCSSPSQKVKDLSLGMTPEDVKDEIGDPYTVRAAKVYEDGQSTEIWEYRTSFGFGPQAYWVYFENGRVVQWGQPGDFAGKAGDKVPVDEYKAFKKAN
;
A
#
# COMPACT_ATOMS: atom_id res chain seq x y z
N MET A 1 -37.30 -2.33 -38.68
CA MET A 1 -35.90 -2.39 -38.19
C MET A 1 -35.74 -3.72 -37.47
N LYS A 2 -34.75 -4.53 -37.85
CA LYS A 2 -34.71 -5.96 -37.49
C LYS A 2 -34.13 -6.13 -36.06
N PRO A 3 -34.73 -7.00 -35.21
CA PRO A 3 -34.45 -7.05 -33.76
C PRO A 3 -33.03 -7.46 -33.39
N TYR A 4 -32.25 -8.01 -34.34
CA TYR A 4 -30.85 -8.38 -34.12
C TYR A 4 -29.93 -7.18 -33.85
N TRP A 5 -30.31 -5.96 -34.26
CA TRP A 5 -29.50 -4.76 -33.99
C TRP A 5 -29.47 -4.40 -32.50
N ILE A 6 -30.53 -4.68 -31.75
CA ILE A 6 -30.59 -4.43 -30.31
C ILE A 6 -29.69 -5.42 -29.56
N VAL A 7 -29.69 -6.69 -29.97
CA VAL A 7 -28.84 -7.73 -29.38
C VAL A 7 -27.36 -7.43 -29.61
N LEU A 8 -27.01 -6.90 -30.79
CA LEU A 8 -25.63 -6.56 -31.14
C LEU A 8 -25.11 -5.36 -30.33
N VAL A 9 -25.96 -4.36 -30.06
CA VAL A 9 -25.60 -3.20 -29.24
C VAL A 9 -25.43 -3.58 -27.75
N VAL A 10 -26.29 -4.45 -27.22
CA VAL A 10 -26.19 -4.93 -25.82
C VAL A 10 -24.98 -5.86 -25.62
N ALA A 11 -24.64 -6.68 -26.62
CA ALA A 11 -23.45 -7.52 -26.57
C ALA A 11 -22.14 -6.71 -26.62
N LEU A 12 -22.16 -5.54 -27.28
CA LEU A 12 -20.99 -4.66 -27.37
C LEU A 12 -20.78 -3.79 -26.12
N SER A 13 -21.85 -3.50 -25.35
CA SER A 13 -21.79 -2.65 -24.15
C SER A 13 -21.43 -3.39 -22.86
N GLY A 14 -21.44 -4.73 -22.85
CA GLY A 14 -21.17 -5.55 -21.66
C GLY A 14 -19.69 -5.72 -21.27
N PHE A 15 -18.74 -5.17 -22.03
CA PHE A 15 -17.30 -5.48 -21.88
C PHE A 15 -16.45 -4.45 -21.11
N VAL A 16 -17.06 -3.40 -20.55
CA VAL A 16 -16.35 -2.34 -19.80
C VAL A 16 -16.72 -2.37 -18.32
N ILE A 17 -16.55 -3.53 -17.68
CA ILE A 17 -16.32 -3.57 -16.22
C ILE A 17 -14.81 -3.53 -16.02
N GLY A 18 -14.23 -2.34 -16.23
CA GLY A 18 -12.86 -2.08 -15.86
C GLY A 18 -12.75 -2.10 -14.34
N CYS A 19 -11.96 -3.01 -13.79
CA CYS A 19 -11.61 -2.99 -12.38
C CYS A 19 -10.74 -1.75 -12.15
N SER A 20 -11.36 -0.66 -11.69
CA SER A 20 -10.67 0.55 -11.27
C SER A 20 -9.83 0.22 -10.04
N SER A 21 -8.57 -0.13 -10.23
CA SER A 21 -7.64 -0.26 -9.12
C SER A 21 -7.42 1.12 -8.47
N PRO A 22 -7.46 1.23 -7.13
CA PRO A 22 -7.17 2.47 -6.44
C PRO A 22 -5.82 3.04 -6.88
N SER A 23 -5.77 4.36 -7.05
CA SER A 23 -4.50 5.05 -7.26
C SER A 23 -3.67 4.93 -5.98
N GLN A 24 -2.48 4.33 -6.06
CA GLN A 24 -1.58 4.13 -4.92
C GLN A 24 -1.05 5.49 -4.43
N LYS A 25 -1.70 6.07 -3.41
CA LYS A 25 -1.33 7.37 -2.85
C LYS A 25 -0.48 7.19 -1.59
N VAL A 26 0.79 6.87 -1.78
CA VAL A 26 1.76 6.66 -0.68
C VAL A 26 1.80 7.83 0.32
N LYS A 27 1.49 9.06 -0.13
CA LYS A 27 1.39 10.26 0.70
C LYS A 27 0.30 10.21 1.79
N ASP A 28 -0.69 9.33 1.65
CA ASP A 28 -1.82 9.22 2.57
C ASP A 28 -1.50 8.22 3.72
N LEU A 29 -0.36 7.52 3.64
CA LEU A 29 0.14 6.68 4.74
C LEU A 29 0.50 7.51 5.97
N SER A 30 0.25 6.92 7.14
CA SER A 30 0.57 7.50 8.44
C SER A 30 1.11 6.42 9.38
N LEU A 31 1.94 6.84 10.33
CA LEU A 31 2.43 5.96 11.40
C LEU A 31 1.25 5.39 12.21
N GLY A 32 1.34 4.11 12.57
CA GLY A 32 0.34 3.42 13.39
C GLY A 32 -0.85 2.86 12.62
N MET A 33 -0.98 3.10 11.31
CA MET A 33 -2.00 2.47 10.46
C MET A 33 -1.91 0.94 10.54
N THR A 34 -3.05 0.27 10.52
CA THR A 34 -3.15 -1.19 10.38
C THR A 34 -2.95 -1.63 8.92
N PRO A 35 -2.62 -2.91 8.67
CA PRO A 35 -2.67 -3.50 7.34
C PRO A 35 -3.98 -3.24 6.59
N GLU A 36 -5.10 -3.24 7.29
CA GLU A 36 -6.43 -2.94 6.75
C GLU A 36 -6.55 -1.47 6.34
N ASP A 37 -6.17 -0.53 7.22
CA ASP A 37 -6.19 0.91 6.90
C ASP A 37 -5.31 1.22 5.67
N VAL A 38 -4.15 0.58 5.57
CA VAL A 38 -3.25 0.73 4.42
C VAL A 38 -3.91 0.24 3.13
N LYS A 39 -4.59 -0.90 3.16
CA LYS A 39 -5.32 -1.42 2.00
C LYS A 39 -6.48 -0.51 1.60
N ASP A 40 -7.20 0.03 2.56
CA ASP A 40 -8.31 0.94 2.32
C ASP A 40 -7.84 2.25 1.67
N GLU A 41 -6.70 2.78 2.09
CA GLU A 41 -6.17 4.05 1.58
C GLU A 41 -5.43 3.93 0.24
N ILE A 42 -4.57 2.91 0.08
CA ILE A 42 -3.65 2.81 -1.07
C ILE A 42 -3.81 1.52 -1.89
N GLY A 43 -4.73 0.64 -1.52
CA GLY A 43 -5.04 -0.61 -2.21
C GLY A 43 -4.16 -1.79 -1.79
N ASP A 44 -4.32 -2.90 -2.51
CA ASP A 44 -3.54 -4.11 -2.28
C ASP A 44 -2.06 -3.92 -2.65
N PRO A 45 -1.13 -4.48 -1.86
CA PRO A 45 0.27 -4.47 -2.20
C PRO A 45 0.52 -5.31 -3.46
N TYR A 46 1.56 -4.96 -4.21
CA TYR A 46 2.03 -5.78 -5.31
C TYR A 46 2.55 -7.13 -4.80
N THR A 47 3.29 -7.11 -3.68
CA THR A 47 3.75 -8.32 -3.01
C THR A 47 4.07 -8.06 -1.54
N VAL A 48 4.00 -9.10 -0.72
CA VAL A 48 4.61 -9.12 0.61
C VAL A 48 6.05 -9.60 0.45
N ARG A 49 7.02 -8.71 0.64
CA ARG A 49 8.44 -9.02 0.42
C ARG A 49 9.04 -9.87 1.53
N ALA A 50 8.62 -9.62 2.77
CA ALA A 50 9.10 -10.33 3.93
C ALA A 50 8.02 -10.29 5.02
N ALA A 51 7.93 -11.37 5.78
CA ALA A 51 7.12 -11.47 6.98
C ALA A 51 7.84 -12.38 7.97
N LYS A 52 7.91 -11.99 9.23
CA LYS A 52 8.55 -12.77 10.30
C LYS A 52 7.85 -12.54 11.62
N VAL A 53 7.65 -13.62 12.36
CA VAL A 53 7.30 -13.61 13.79
C VAL A 53 8.54 -14.03 14.57
N TYR A 54 8.85 -13.28 15.63
CA TYR A 54 9.98 -13.53 16.52
C TYR A 54 9.56 -14.37 17.73
N GLU A 55 10.53 -14.87 18.49
CA GLU A 55 10.29 -15.74 19.64
C GLU A 55 9.53 -15.05 20.78
N ASP A 56 9.65 -13.73 20.88
CA ASP A 56 8.94 -12.88 21.85
C ASP A 56 7.51 -12.50 21.41
N GLY A 57 7.05 -13.03 20.27
CA GLY A 57 5.74 -12.75 19.71
C GLY A 57 5.67 -11.45 18.90
N GLN A 58 6.75 -10.69 18.80
CA GLN A 58 6.79 -9.53 17.91
C GLN A 58 6.74 -9.98 16.45
N SER A 59 6.22 -9.13 15.56
CA SER A 59 6.18 -9.41 14.13
C SER A 59 6.67 -8.24 13.30
N THR A 60 7.28 -8.56 12.15
CA THR A 60 7.63 -7.60 11.12
C THR A 60 7.09 -8.06 9.78
N GLU A 61 6.55 -7.13 9.01
CA GLU A 61 6.12 -7.37 7.64
C GLU A 61 6.56 -6.23 6.73
N ILE A 62 6.89 -6.53 5.49
CA ILE A 62 7.31 -5.55 4.49
C ILE A 62 6.47 -5.74 3.25
N TRP A 63 5.64 -4.75 2.92
CA TRP A 63 4.83 -4.74 1.71
C TRP A 63 5.48 -3.89 0.65
N GLU A 64 5.45 -4.36 -0.59
CA GLU A 64 5.88 -3.59 -1.75
C GLU A 64 4.68 -3.16 -2.58
N TYR A 65 4.63 -1.86 -2.86
CA TYR A 65 3.72 -1.21 -3.78
C TYR A 65 4.50 -0.82 -5.04
N ARG A 66 3.92 -1.06 -6.22
CA ARG A 66 4.50 -0.69 -7.51
C ARG A 66 3.53 0.15 -8.30
N THR A 67 3.98 1.31 -8.75
CA THR A 67 3.21 2.14 -9.67
C THR A 67 3.21 1.50 -11.05
N SER A 68 2.08 0.97 -11.50
CA SER A 68 1.96 0.26 -12.79
C SER A 68 1.91 1.19 -14.01
N PHE A 69 1.90 2.52 -13.82
CA PHE A 69 1.68 3.50 -14.89
C PHE A 69 2.78 4.59 -14.91
N GLY A 70 3.45 4.76 -16.04
CA GLY A 70 4.41 5.85 -16.30
C GLY A 70 5.80 5.42 -16.75
N PHE A 71 6.58 6.38 -17.26
CA PHE A 71 8.00 6.19 -17.58
C PHE A 71 8.83 6.17 -16.29
N GLY A 72 9.01 4.98 -15.72
CA GLY A 72 9.77 4.77 -14.48
C GLY A 72 8.89 4.16 -13.39
N PRO A 73 8.71 2.83 -13.36
CA PRO A 73 7.97 2.18 -12.29
C PRO A 73 8.66 2.46 -10.96
N GLN A 74 7.94 3.09 -10.04
CA GLN A 74 8.45 3.38 -8.71
C GLN A 74 7.96 2.31 -7.75
N ALA A 75 8.90 1.74 -6.98
CA ALA A 75 8.59 0.84 -5.90
C ALA A 75 8.62 1.60 -4.58
N TYR A 76 7.64 1.33 -3.72
CA TYR A 76 7.59 1.82 -2.35
C TYR A 76 7.45 0.63 -1.41
N TRP A 77 8.19 0.65 -0.31
CA TRP A 77 8.08 -0.35 0.74
C TRP A 77 7.40 0.26 1.95
N VAL A 78 6.48 -0.50 2.54
CA VAL A 78 5.79 -0.17 3.79
C VAL A 78 6.19 -1.22 4.82
N TYR A 79 6.77 -0.77 5.92
CA TYR A 79 7.22 -1.59 7.02
C TYR A 79 6.18 -1.60 8.12
N PHE A 80 5.80 -2.79 8.53
CA PHE A 80 4.93 -3.03 9.65
C PHE A 80 5.72 -3.67 10.78
N GLU A 81 5.49 -3.20 12.00
CA GLU A 81 5.89 -3.88 13.22
C GLU A 81 4.65 -4.10 14.07
N ASN A 82 4.43 -5.34 14.52
CA ASN A 82 3.28 -5.72 15.34
C ASN A 82 1.93 -5.28 14.74
N GLY A 83 1.79 -5.37 13.41
CA GLY A 83 0.58 -4.97 12.68
C GLY A 83 0.37 -3.45 12.61
N ARG A 84 1.42 -2.64 12.73
CA ARG A 84 1.36 -1.17 12.64
C ARG A 84 2.40 -0.64 11.68
N VAL A 85 2.04 0.31 10.83
CA VAL A 85 3.00 1.03 9.97
C VAL A 85 4.00 1.79 10.85
N VAL A 86 5.28 1.50 10.67
CA VAL A 86 6.40 2.19 11.36
C VAL A 86 7.26 3.01 10.42
N GLN A 87 7.29 2.68 9.13
CA GLN A 87 8.10 3.38 8.14
C GLN A 87 7.61 3.07 6.72
N TRP A 88 7.79 4.02 5.80
CA TRP A 88 7.65 3.76 4.37
C TRP A 88 8.59 4.65 3.55
N GLY A 89 8.89 4.23 2.32
CA GLY A 89 9.82 4.93 1.44
C GLY A 89 10.19 4.10 0.21
N GLN A 90 11.05 4.65 -0.65
CA GLN A 90 11.63 3.91 -1.77
C GLN A 90 12.72 2.95 -1.24
N PRO A 91 13.01 1.82 -1.92
CA PRO A 91 14.03 0.86 -1.48
C PRO A 91 15.40 1.47 -1.11
N GLY A 92 15.79 2.58 -1.75
CA GLY A 92 17.04 3.29 -1.45
C GLY A 92 17.00 4.18 -0.20
N ASP A 93 15.82 4.58 0.27
CA ASP A 93 15.64 5.49 1.42
C ASP A 93 15.99 4.82 2.75
N PHE A 94 16.03 3.49 2.77
CA PHE A 94 16.34 2.69 3.96
C PHE A 94 17.85 2.51 4.20
N ALA A 95 18.71 2.99 3.26
CA ALA A 95 20.16 2.98 3.39
C ALA A 95 20.66 4.07 4.34
N GLY A 96 20.29 3.92 5.61
CA GLY A 96 20.56 4.86 6.69
C GLY A 96 19.74 4.48 7.91
N LYS A 97 20.24 3.52 8.69
CA LYS A 97 19.68 3.11 9.99
C LYS A 97 18.23 2.62 10.00
N ALA A 98 17.74 1.98 8.94
CA ALA A 98 16.61 1.07 9.09
C ALA A 98 17.10 -0.20 9.81
N GLY A 99 16.77 -0.34 11.10
CA GLY A 99 17.19 -1.47 11.95
C GLY A 99 18.37 -1.23 12.89
N ASP A 100 18.98 -0.04 12.89
CA ASP A 100 19.97 0.35 13.90
C ASP A 100 19.20 0.94 15.08
N LYS A 101 19.10 0.21 16.21
CA LYS A 101 18.44 0.59 17.50
C LYS A 101 17.85 2.01 17.50
N VAL A 102 16.76 2.22 16.76
CA VAL A 102 16.02 3.47 16.86
C VAL A 102 15.31 3.33 18.20
N PRO A 103 15.58 4.20 19.19
CA PRO A 103 14.84 4.14 20.44
C PRO A 103 13.36 4.24 20.09
N VAL A 104 12.60 3.20 20.41
CA VAL A 104 11.14 3.22 20.31
C VAL A 104 10.66 4.07 21.49
N ASP A 105 10.96 5.36 21.43
CA ASP A 105 10.32 6.31 22.32
C ASP A 105 8.84 6.31 21.94
N GLU A 106 8.00 6.10 22.94
CA GLU A 106 6.54 6.05 22.85
C GLU A 106 6.04 7.21 21.97
N TYR A 107 5.24 6.87 20.94
CA TYR A 107 4.74 7.85 19.97
C TYR A 107 4.09 9.03 20.69
N LYS A 108 4.74 10.20 20.66
CA LYS A 108 4.16 11.47 21.10
C LYS A 108 3.49 12.10 19.91
N ALA A 109 2.16 12.06 19.88
CA ALA A 109 1.36 12.76 18.87
C ALA A 109 1.84 14.21 18.74
N PHE A 110 2.16 14.63 17.51
CA PHE A 110 2.49 16.02 17.24
C PHE A 110 1.28 16.89 17.63
N LYS A 111 1.44 17.72 18.67
CA LYS A 111 0.44 18.74 18.99
C LYS A 111 0.34 19.68 17.79
N LYS A 112 -0.83 19.66 17.15
CA LYS A 112 -1.20 20.62 16.11
C LYS A 112 -1.05 22.02 16.70
N ALA A 113 -0.15 22.83 16.16
CA ALA A 113 -0.04 24.23 16.53
C ALA A 113 -1.30 24.96 16.05
N ASN A 114 -1.95 25.68 16.96
CA ASN A 114 -3.05 26.60 16.67
C ASN A 114 -2.49 27.91 16.10
#